data_AF-A0A4V1NYS0-F1
#
_entry.id   AF-A0A4V1NYS0-F1
#
_cell.length_a   1.000
_cell.length_b   1.000
_cell.length_c   1.000
_cell.angle_alpha   90.00
_cell.angle_beta   90.00
_cell.angle_gamma   90.00
#
_symmetry.space_group_name_H-M   'P 1'
#
loop_
_entity.id
_entity.type
_entity.pdbx_description
1 polymer ?
#
loop_
_entity_poly.entity_id
_entity_poly.type
_entity_poly.pdbx_seq_one_letter_code
_entity_poly.pdbx_strand_id
1 'polypeptide(L)'
;MILTNPLFREELAEIIEEVNKHIKCDYVQRYVEIPSIPLLRMQVLFLFLHDSNVAREQIKHYLVSTTLIQLGLDCHEKVTLVPQYSEGGIRNRQLSVLAGDLFSSKYYFLLSNIGDVALIRELARSIYRINEVKTMLYTGTGWSKEESLDMRNEIDSALYTSFIPRFASELGLIWHSIIEQFCLIERYAEGLMDYRLGQAIGEKSENDFYPLFQSRIEQSIQELKGKLGGLRNEEVKQEIHHLIEAYQKQGVFSHSIT
;
A
#
# COMPACT_ATOMS: atom_id res chain seq x y z
N MET A 1 4.41 8.01 11.51
CA MET A 1 5.56 7.30 10.94
C MET A 1 6.14 6.39 12.01
N ILE A 2 6.34 5.11 11.70
CA ILE A 2 6.73 4.08 12.69
C ILE A 2 8.25 3.87 12.74
N LEU A 3 9.01 4.34 11.75
CA LEU A 3 10.46 4.17 11.73
C LEU A 3 11.14 4.79 12.96
N THR A 4 12.18 4.14 13.47
CA THR A 4 12.87 4.56 14.71
C THR A 4 14.22 5.23 14.47
N ASN A 5 14.91 4.85 13.40
CA ASN A 5 16.18 5.43 12.97
C ASN A 5 15.97 6.91 12.57
N PRO A 6 16.66 7.87 13.22
CA PRO A 6 16.49 9.29 12.93
C PRO A 6 16.75 9.68 11.47
N LEU A 7 17.76 9.10 10.83
CA LEU A 7 18.11 9.43 9.44
C LEU A 7 17.05 8.93 8.47
N PHE A 8 16.58 7.69 8.66
CA PHE A 8 15.49 7.15 7.85
C PHE A 8 14.18 7.90 8.05
N ARG A 9 13.91 8.35 9.29
CA ARG A 9 12.75 9.19 9.57
C ARG A 9 12.82 10.52 8.83
N GLU A 10 13.97 11.19 8.88
CA GLU A 10 14.16 12.48 8.21
C GLU A 10 14.02 12.32 6.69
N GLU A 11 14.70 11.33 6.10
CA GLU A 11 14.61 11.04 4.68
C GLU A 11 13.17 10.70 4.25
N LEU A 12 12.48 9.81 4.96
CA LEU A 12 11.11 9.45 4.61
C LEU A 12 10.14 10.64 4.79
N ALA A 13 10.36 11.50 5.79
CA ALA A 13 9.55 12.70 5.99
C ALA A 13 9.70 13.69 4.82
N GLU A 14 10.91 13.89 4.30
CA GLU A 14 11.14 14.70 3.10
C GLU A 14 10.42 14.12 1.87
N ILE A 15 10.43 12.80 1.71
CA ILE A 15 9.74 12.12 0.60
C ILE A 15 8.23 12.28 0.74
N ILE A 16 7.68 12.13 1.94
CA ILE A 16 6.25 12.37 2.23
C ILE A 16 5.87 13.83 1.95
N GLU A 17 6.73 14.80 2.31
CA GLU A 17 6.51 16.21 1.97
C GLU A 17 6.46 16.43 0.46
N GLU A 18 7.36 15.78 -0.29
CA GLU A 18 7.38 15.83 -1.75
C GLU A 18 6.12 15.22 -2.37
N VAL A 19 5.65 14.07 -1.88
CA VAL A 19 4.37 13.49 -2.28
C VAL A 19 3.23 14.48 -2.02
N ASN A 20 3.19 15.10 -0.83
CA ASN A 20 2.17 16.09 -0.47
C ASN A 20 2.16 17.29 -1.42
N LYS A 21 3.32 17.77 -1.86
CA LYS A 21 3.43 18.82 -2.89
C LYS A 21 2.84 18.36 -4.22
N HIS A 22 3.08 17.12 -4.63
CA HIS A 22 2.55 16.58 -5.89
C HIS A 22 1.06 16.28 -5.86
N ILE A 23 0.48 15.88 -4.73
CA ILE A 23 -0.96 15.57 -4.65
C ILE A 23 -1.82 16.81 -4.44
N LYS A 24 -1.23 17.93 -4.01
CA LYS A 24 -1.95 19.19 -3.81
C LYS A 24 -2.55 19.68 -5.12
N CYS A 25 -3.88 19.75 -5.16
CA CYS A 25 -4.64 20.26 -6.30
C CYS A 25 -5.92 20.91 -5.76
N ASP A 26 -5.87 22.23 -5.55
CA ASP A 26 -6.92 22.99 -4.88
C ASP A 26 -8.30 22.82 -5.54
N TYR A 27 -8.37 22.59 -6.85
CA TYR A 27 -9.64 22.37 -7.53
C TYR A 27 -10.20 20.97 -7.29
N VAL A 28 -9.37 19.93 -7.40
CA VAL A 28 -9.78 18.53 -7.19
C VAL A 28 -10.18 18.32 -5.73
N GLN A 29 -9.39 18.82 -4.79
CA GLN A 29 -9.59 18.64 -3.34
C GLN A 29 -10.85 19.34 -2.79
N ARG A 30 -11.46 20.26 -3.55
CA ARG A 30 -12.78 20.84 -3.19
C ARG A 30 -13.92 19.84 -3.32
N TYR A 31 -13.76 18.82 -4.16
CA TYR A 31 -14.85 17.93 -4.56
C TYR A 31 -14.52 16.45 -4.35
N VAL A 32 -13.22 16.10 -4.27
CA VAL A 32 -12.74 14.72 -4.17
C VAL A 32 -11.91 14.58 -2.91
N GLU A 33 -12.22 13.57 -2.11
CA GLU A 33 -11.39 13.14 -1.00
C GLU A 33 -10.22 12.30 -1.53
N ILE A 34 -9.03 12.91 -1.57
CA ILE A 34 -7.80 12.24 -1.99
C ILE A 34 -7.51 11.07 -1.04
N PRO A 35 -7.23 9.86 -1.55
CA PRO A 35 -6.83 8.74 -0.73
C PRO A 35 -5.61 9.07 0.14
N SER A 36 -5.52 8.44 1.32
CA SER A 36 -4.36 8.59 2.19
C SER A 36 -3.12 7.91 1.59
N ILE A 37 -1.94 8.46 1.87
CA ILE A 37 -0.68 7.81 1.50
C ILE A 37 -0.59 6.42 2.18
N PRO A 38 -0.30 5.34 1.43
CA PRO A 38 -0.12 3.98 1.97
C PRO A 38 1.20 3.87 2.74
N LEU A 39 1.24 4.45 3.95
CA LEU A 39 2.47 4.66 4.70
C LEU A 39 3.23 3.37 4.98
N LEU A 40 2.53 2.27 5.32
CA LEU A 40 3.22 1.00 5.61
C LEU A 40 3.93 0.46 4.37
N ARG A 41 3.23 0.38 3.23
CA ARG A 41 3.82 -0.12 1.98
C ARG A 41 4.97 0.77 1.51
N MET A 42 4.83 2.10 1.66
CA MET A 42 5.89 3.07 1.40
C MET A 42 7.11 2.83 2.30
N GLN A 43 6.92 2.60 3.60
CA GLN A 43 7.99 2.28 4.55
C GLN A 43 8.71 0.97 4.20
N VAL A 44 7.97 -0.07 3.81
CA VAL A 44 8.58 -1.37 3.45
C VAL A 44 9.38 -1.26 2.16
N LEU A 45 8.87 -0.57 1.14
CA LEU A 45 9.61 -0.32 -0.10
C LEU A 45 10.86 0.55 0.15
N PHE A 46 10.75 1.57 1.01
CA PHE A 46 11.88 2.38 1.45
C PHE A 46 13.01 1.51 2.05
N LEU A 47 12.65 0.64 3.00
CA LEU A 47 13.59 -0.27 3.65
C LEU A 47 14.21 -1.28 2.67
N PHE A 48 13.41 -1.80 1.73
CA PHE A 48 13.90 -2.68 0.66
C PHE A 48 14.96 -1.99 -0.23
N LEU A 49 14.71 -0.75 -0.64
CA LEU A 49 15.63 -0.01 -1.49
C LEU A 49 16.94 0.34 -0.75
N HIS A 50 16.87 0.62 0.55
CA HIS A 50 18.07 0.79 1.39
C HIS A 50 18.88 -0.50 1.55
N ASP A 51 18.23 -1.65 1.82
CA ASP A 51 18.92 -2.95 1.87
C ASP A 51 19.55 -3.31 0.51
N SER A 52 18.94 -2.85 -0.58
CA SER A 52 19.45 -2.99 -1.95
C SER A 52 20.53 -1.96 -2.33
N ASN A 53 20.98 -1.11 -1.40
CA ASN A 53 21.99 -0.06 -1.63
C ASN A 53 21.64 0.92 -2.76
N VAL A 54 20.36 1.22 -2.96
CA VAL A 54 19.91 2.25 -3.91
C VAL A 54 20.27 3.63 -3.37
N ALA A 55 20.72 4.54 -4.23
CA ALA A 55 21.09 5.88 -3.82
C ALA A 55 19.87 6.66 -3.30
N ARG A 56 20.03 7.43 -2.21
CA ARG A 56 18.97 8.26 -1.59
C ARG A 56 18.14 9.08 -2.60
N GLU A 57 18.79 9.75 -3.54
CA GLU A 57 18.08 10.51 -4.58
C GLU A 57 17.20 9.64 -5.47
N GLN A 58 17.63 8.40 -5.78
CA GLN A 58 16.81 7.45 -6.54
C GLN A 58 15.66 6.91 -5.68
N ILE A 59 15.90 6.61 -4.39
CA ILE A 59 14.87 6.19 -3.44
C ILE A 59 13.73 7.22 -3.39
N LYS A 60 14.07 8.50 -3.28
CA LYS A 60 13.10 9.60 -3.32
C LYS A 60 12.26 9.57 -4.60
N HIS A 61 12.89 9.54 -5.78
CA HIS A 61 12.14 9.50 -7.04
C HIS A 61 11.23 8.29 -7.17
N TYR A 62 11.70 7.11 -6.76
CA TYR A 62 10.94 5.87 -6.82
C TYR A 62 9.76 5.88 -5.87
N LEU A 63 9.94 6.29 -4.62
CA LEU A 63 8.85 6.34 -3.66
C LEU A 63 7.81 7.39 -4.02
N VAL A 64 8.22 8.61 -4.41
CA VAL A 64 7.27 9.63 -4.86
C VAL A 64 6.44 9.12 -6.03
N SER A 65 7.09 8.53 -7.04
CA SER A 65 6.40 8.05 -8.24
C SER A 65 5.45 6.88 -7.93
N THR A 66 5.92 5.87 -7.18
CA THR A 66 5.10 4.71 -6.78
C THR A 66 3.92 5.12 -5.93
N THR A 67 4.09 6.04 -4.99
CA THR A 67 2.98 6.55 -4.17
C THR A 67 1.97 7.29 -5.03
N LEU A 68 2.38 8.11 -6.00
CA LEU A 68 1.45 8.81 -6.89
C LEU A 68 0.61 7.84 -7.72
N ILE A 69 1.21 6.79 -8.30
CA ILE A 69 0.42 5.81 -9.04
C ILE A 69 -0.50 4.99 -8.14
N GLN A 70 -0.06 4.63 -6.92
CA GLN A 70 -0.96 3.98 -5.95
C GLN A 70 -2.17 4.86 -5.65
N LEU A 71 -1.95 6.15 -5.35
CA LEU A 71 -3.04 7.10 -5.13
C LEU A 71 -3.95 7.25 -6.36
N GLY A 72 -3.37 7.17 -7.57
CA GLY A 72 -4.14 7.17 -8.81
C GLY A 72 -5.08 5.96 -8.91
N LEU A 73 -4.56 4.77 -8.60
CA LEU A 73 -5.34 3.53 -8.57
C LEU A 73 -6.42 3.55 -7.48
N ASP A 74 -6.13 4.13 -6.31
CA ASP A 74 -7.06 4.24 -5.19
C ASP A 74 -8.17 5.26 -5.49
N CYS A 75 -7.86 6.35 -6.20
CA CYS A 75 -8.85 7.29 -6.71
C CYS A 75 -9.86 6.59 -7.64
N HIS A 76 -9.38 5.72 -8.53
CA HIS A 76 -10.24 4.95 -9.43
C HIS A 76 -11.13 3.96 -8.67
N GLU A 77 -10.62 3.35 -7.60
CA GLU A 77 -11.39 2.41 -6.77
C GLU A 77 -12.58 3.08 -6.07
N LYS A 78 -12.45 4.36 -5.71
CA LYS A 78 -13.54 5.13 -5.07
C LYS A 78 -14.65 5.56 -6.04
N VAL A 79 -14.51 5.34 -7.35
CA VAL A 79 -15.51 5.74 -8.35
C VAL A 79 -16.74 4.84 -8.25
N THR A 80 -17.87 5.41 -7.81
CA THR A 80 -19.09 4.64 -7.63
C THR A 80 -19.67 4.11 -8.94
N LEU A 81 -20.22 2.89 -8.87
CA LEU A 81 -20.97 2.25 -9.96
C LEU A 81 -22.43 2.72 -10.01
N VAL A 82 -22.97 3.15 -8.87
CA VAL A 82 -24.33 3.67 -8.76
C VAL A 82 -24.41 5.01 -9.48
N PRO A 83 -25.34 5.17 -10.44
CA PRO A 83 -25.53 6.45 -11.12
C PRO A 83 -25.79 7.58 -10.12
N GLN A 84 -25.08 8.69 -10.30
CA GLN A 84 -25.27 9.90 -9.52
C GLN A 84 -26.16 10.85 -10.31
N TYR A 85 -27.20 11.37 -9.67
CA TYR A 85 -28.17 12.28 -10.31
C TYR A 85 -28.08 13.71 -9.78
N SER A 86 -27.44 13.92 -8.64
CA SER A 86 -27.15 15.26 -8.12
C SER A 86 -25.93 15.84 -8.83
N GLU A 87 -25.93 17.16 -9.04
CA GLU A 87 -24.77 17.85 -9.64
C GLU A 87 -23.49 17.59 -8.83
N GLY A 88 -23.58 17.61 -7.50
CA GLY A 88 -22.46 17.33 -6.60
C GLY A 88 -21.93 15.90 -6.75
N GLY A 89 -22.82 14.91 -6.81
CA GLY A 89 -22.43 13.50 -7.00
C GLY A 89 -21.82 13.23 -8.37
N ILE A 90 -22.39 13.79 -9.43
CA ILE A 90 -21.83 13.71 -10.80
C ILE A 90 -20.44 14.33 -10.84
N ARG A 91 -20.29 15.54 -10.27
CA ARG A 91 -19.03 16.27 -10.24
C ARG A 91 -17.96 15.53 -9.44
N ASN A 92 -18.29 15.05 -8.24
CA ASN A 92 -17.37 14.23 -7.43
C ASN A 92 -16.90 13.02 -8.24
N ARG A 93 -17.83 12.25 -8.82
CA ARG A 93 -17.50 11.04 -9.61
C ARG A 93 -16.57 11.34 -10.79
N GLN A 94 -16.86 12.38 -11.57
CA GLN A 94 -16.04 12.79 -12.71
C GLN A 94 -14.65 13.27 -12.29
N LEU A 95 -14.58 14.07 -11.22
CA LEU A 95 -13.30 14.58 -10.72
C LEU A 95 -12.46 13.47 -10.05
N SER A 96 -13.08 12.43 -9.47
CA SER A 96 -12.34 11.27 -8.95
C SER A 96 -11.62 10.51 -10.07
N VAL A 97 -12.28 10.33 -11.23
CA VAL A 97 -11.64 9.76 -12.43
C VAL A 97 -10.46 10.65 -12.87
N LEU A 98 -10.68 11.96 -13.00
CA LEU A 98 -9.63 12.89 -13.41
C LEU A 98 -8.47 12.99 -12.40
N ALA A 99 -8.75 12.83 -11.10
CA ALA A 99 -7.72 12.77 -10.07
C ALA A 99 -6.83 11.53 -10.24
N GLY A 100 -7.43 10.39 -10.57
CA GLY A 100 -6.71 9.15 -10.89
C GLY A 100 -5.82 9.31 -12.12
N ASP A 101 -6.34 9.89 -13.20
CA ASP A 101 -5.58 10.21 -14.42
C ASP A 101 -4.45 11.22 -14.15
N LEU A 102 -4.70 12.24 -13.32
CA LEU A 102 -3.70 13.24 -12.96
C LEU A 102 -2.52 12.60 -12.22
N PHE A 103 -2.77 11.80 -11.19
CA PHE A 103 -1.69 11.15 -10.43
C PHE A 103 -0.96 10.09 -11.26
N SER A 104 -1.69 9.36 -12.11
CA SER A 104 -1.12 8.45 -13.11
C SER A 104 -0.21 9.19 -14.10
N SER A 105 -0.59 10.40 -14.52
CA SER A 105 0.26 11.21 -15.42
C SER A 105 1.50 11.74 -14.70
N LYS A 106 1.38 12.11 -13.42
CA LYS A 106 2.50 12.63 -12.62
C LYS A 106 3.57 11.59 -12.36
N TYR A 107 3.25 10.33 -12.05
CA TYR A 107 4.30 9.31 -11.86
C TYR A 107 5.10 9.12 -13.15
N TYR A 108 4.41 9.05 -14.31
CA TYR A 108 5.07 8.86 -15.59
C TYR A 108 5.97 10.06 -15.92
N PHE A 109 5.47 11.28 -15.72
CA PHE A 109 6.25 12.51 -15.90
C PHE A 109 7.52 12.49 -15.05
N LEU A 110 7.42 12.18 -13.76
CA LEU A 110 8.59 12.13 -12.85
C LEU A 110 9.62 11.09 -13.26
N LEU A 111 9.20 9.86 -13.57
CA LEU A 111 10.13 8.81 -13.99
C LEU A 111 10.75 9.08 -15.37
N SER A 112 9.99 9.69 -16.28
CA SER A 112 10.52 10.04 -17.61
C SER A 112 11.58 11.15 -17.54
N ASN A 113 11.45 12.10 -16.60
CA ASN A 113 12.45 13.15 -16.38
C ASN A 113 13.79 12.61 -15.89
N ILE A 114 13.78 11.54 -15.09
CA ILE A 114 15.03 10.87 -14.66
C ILE A 114 15.52 9.82 -15.66
N GLY A 115 14.81 9.63 -16.79
CA GLY A 115 15.19 8.71 -17.86
C GLY A 115 15.07 7.23 -17.50
N ASP A 116 14.34 6.86 -16.45
CA ASP A 116 14.25 5.48 -15.98
C ASP A 116 13.16 4.67 -16.71
N VAL A 117 13.41 4.41 -17.99
CA VAL A 117 12.50 3.66 -18.87
C VAL A 117 12.29 2.23 -18.39
N ALA A 118 13.27 1.64 -17.71
CA ALA A 118 13.16 0.28 -17.18
C ALA A 118 12.12 0.21 -16.05
N LEU A 119 12.18 1.12 -15.08
CA LEU A 119 11.20 1.15 -14.00
C LEU A 119 9.79 1.51 -14.49
N ILE A 120 9.68 2.47 -15.43
CA ILE A 120 8.39 2.78 -16.06
C ILE A 120 7.74 1.52 -16.63
N ARG A 121 8.52 0.67 -17.29
CA ARG A 121 8.02 -0.57 -17.88
C ARG A 121 7.56 -1.59 -16.83
N GLU A 122 8.34 -1.78 -15.76
CA GLU A 122 7.95 -2.71 -14.70
C GLU A 122 6.71 -2.23 -13.94
N LEU A 123 6.63 -0.94 -13.60
CA LEU A 123 5.42 -0.37 -13.01
C LEU A 123 4.23 -0.46 -13.95
N ALA A 124 4.39 -0.17 -15.24
CA ALA A 124 3.32 -0.32 -16.23
C ALA A 124 2.78 -1.76 -16.32
N ARG A 125 3.66 -2.76 -16.23
CA ARG A 125 3.25 -4.18 -16.16
C ARG A 125 2.49 -4.49 -14.88
N SER A 126 2.97 -3.99 -13.73
CA SER A 126 2.24 -4.16 -12.47
C SER A 126 0.88 -3.47 -12.48
N ILE A 127 0.77 -2.26 -13.04
CA ILE A 127 -0.52 -1.55 -13.21
C ILE A 127 -1.46 -2.36 -14.11
N TYR A 128 -0.95 -2.89 -15.23
CA TYR A 128 -1.72 -3.77 -16.11
C TYR A 128 -2.24 -4.99 -15.32
N ARG A 129 -1.37 -5.66 -14.56
CA ARG A 129 -1.73 -6.85 -13.79
C ARG A 129 -2.72 -6.53 -12.68
N ILE A 130 -2.55 -5.43 -11.96
CA ILE A 130 -3.50 -4.95 -10.95
C ILE A 130 -4.89 -4.80 -11.56
N ASN A 131 -4.99 -4.11 -12.70
CA ASN A 131 -6.29 -3.88 -13.35
C ASN A 131 -6.92 -5.17 -13.88
N GLU A 132 -6.11 -6.11 -14.37
CA GLU A 132 -6.56 -7.44 -14.79
C GLU A 132 -7.16 -8.23 -13.60
N VAL A 133 -6.43 -8.31 -12.49
CA VAL A 133 -6.88 -9.01 -11.27
C VAL A 133 -8.12 -8.33 -10.67
N LYS A 134 -8.17 -6.98 -10.63
CA LYS A 134 -9.36 -6.23 -10.23
C LYS A 134 -10.57 -6.57 -11.10
N THR A 135 -10.38 -6.66 -12.41
CA THR A 135 -11.46 -7.03 -13.34
C THR A 135 -11.92 -8.46 -13.08
N MET A 136 -11.01 -9.43 -12.96
CA MET A 136 -11.35 -10.82 -12.64
C MET A 136 -12.12 -10.94 -11.33
N LEU A 137 -11.73 -10.17 -10.33
CA LEU A 137 -12.37 -10.16 -9.02
C LEU A 137 -13.78 -9.57 -9.08
N TYR A 138 -13.96 -8.51 -9.88
CA TYR A 138 -15.23 -7.82 -10.04
C TYR A 138 -16.23 -8.61 -10.90
N THR A 139 -15.77 -9.23 -12.00
CA THR A 139 -16.64 -9.94 -12.94
C THR A 139 -16.77 -11.43 -12.65
N GLY A 140 -15.83 -12.00 -11.90
CA GLY A 140 -15.80 -13.42 -11.57
C GLY A 140 -16.81 -13.78 -10.48
N THR A 141 -17.24 -15.05 -10.48
CA THR A 141 -18.16 -15.61 -9.49
C THR A 141 -17.61 -16.94 -8.98
N GLY A 142 -17.93 -17.29 -7.74
CA GLY A 142 -17.57 -18.60 -7.18
C GLY A 142 -16.15 -18.71 -6.62
N TRP A 143 -15.44 -17.58 -6.48
CA TRP A 143 -14.18 -17.54 -5.73
C TRP A 143 -14.42 -17.95 -4.27
N SER A 144 -13.60 -18.87 -3.77
CA SER A 144 -13.47 -19.09 -2.33
C SER A 144 -12.96 -17.81 -1.65
N LYS A 145 -13.09 -17.77 -0.32
CA LYS A 145 -12.62 -16.63 0.49
C LYS A 145 -11.10 -16.48 0.39
N GLU A 146 -10.38 -17.59 0.38
CA GLU A 146 -8.93 -17.65 0.28
C GLU A 146 -8.45 -17.14 -1.08
N GLU A 147 -8.97 -17.67 -2.20
CA GLU A 147 -8.62 -17.18 -3.55
C GLU A 147 -8.92 -15.69 -3.69
N SER A 148 -10.07 -15.29 -3.16
CA SER A 148 -10.45 -13.90 -3.05
C SER A 148 -9.38 -13.06 -2.36
N LEU A 149 -8.92 -13.46 -1.18
CA LEU A 149 -7.91 -12.71 -0.42
C LEU A 149 -6.55 -12.71 -1.12
N ASP A 150 -6.15 -13.81 -1.73
CA ASP A 150 -4.90 -13.92 -2.49
C ASP A 150 -4.88 -12.93 -3.65
N MET A 151 -5.98 -12.83 -4.41
CA MET A 151 -6.13 -11.82 -5.48
C MET A 151 -6.05 -10.39 -4.95
N ARG A 152 -6.62 -10.10 -3.77
CA ARG A 152 -6.49 -8.75 -3.16
C ARG A 152 -5.05 -8.48 -2.75
N ASN A 153 -4.36 -9.46 -2.17
CA ASN A 153 -2.96 -9.30 -1.79
C ASN A 153 -2.06 -9.09 -3.01
N GLU A 154 -2.35 -9.76 -4.12
CA GLU A 154 -1.67 -9.52 -5.39
C GLU A 154 -1.86 -8.07 -5.85
N ILE A 155 -3.10 -7.55 -5.80
CA ILE A 155 -3.40 -6.15 -6.12
C ILE A 155 -2.61 -5.20 -5.21
N ASP A 156 -2.62 -5.46 -3.89
CA ASP A 156 -2.02 -4.59 -2.89
C ASP A 156 -0.49 -4.55 -2.95
N SER A 157 0.15 -5.65 -3.37
CA SER A 157 1.61 -5.82 -3.36
C SER A 157 2.30 -5.60 -4.71
N ALA A 158 1.60 -5.72 -5.84
CA ALA A 158 2.22 -5.79 -7.17
C ALA A 158 3.08 -4.58 -7.56
N LEU A 159 2.73 -3.36 -7.14
CA LEU A 159 3.58 -2.18 -7.40
C LEU A 159 4.90 -2.28 -6.64
N TYR A 160 4.86 -2.75 -5.40
CA TYR A 160 6.01 -2.78 -4.50
C TYR A 160 6.95 -3.95 -4.84
N THR A 161 6.39 -5.12 -5.17
CA THR A 161 7.17 -6.28 -5.62
C THR A 161 7.79 -6.09 -7.01
N SER A 162 7.29 -5.14 -7.82
CA SER A 162 7.85 -4.81 -9.15
C SER A 162 9.31 -4.36 -9.12
N PHE A 163 9.79 -3.88 -7.97
CA PHE A 163 11.17 -3.44 -7.78
C PHE A 163 12.14 -4.62 -7.58
N ILE A 164 11.64 -5.78 -7.15
CA ILE A 164 12.44 -6.93 -6.75
C ILE A 164 13.34 -7.44 -7.89
N PRO A 165 12.84 -7.69 -9.12
CA PRO A 165 13.68 -8.22 -10.20
C PRO A 165 14.88 -7.34 -10.56
N ARG A 166 14.81 -6.04 -10.23
CA ARG A 166 15.87 -5.08 -10.54
C ARG A 166 16.87 -4.88 -9.40
N PHE A 167 16.42 -4.96 -8.15
CA PHE A 167 17.23 -4.56 -7.00
C PHE A 167 17.56 -5.70 -6.04
N ALA A 168 16.76 -6.76 -6.00
CA ALA A 168 16.96 -7.85 -5.06
C ALA A 168 17.80 -8.96 -5.69
N SER A 169 19.13 -8.88 -5.55
CA SER A 169 20.07 -9.87 -6.08
C SER A 169 19.83 -11.28 -5.51
N GLU A 170 20.26 -11.52 -4.27
CA GLU A 170 20.16 -12.83 -3.60
C GLU A 170 19.00 -12.91 -2.60
N LEU A 171 18.45 -11.75 -2.21
CA LEU A 171 17.40 -11.62 -1.20
C LEU A 171 16.01 -11.45 -1.81
N GLY A 172 15.84 -11.66 -3.13
CA GLY A 172 14.57 -11.40 -3.82
C GLY A 172 13.38 -12.16 -3.25
N LEU A 173 13.54 -13.45 -2.95
CA LEU A 173 12.47 -14.26 -2.36
C LEU A 173 12.13 -13.82 -0.93
N ILE A 174 13.13 -13.36 -0.18
CA ILE A 174 12.94 -12.86 1.18
C ILE A 174 12.14 -11.55 1.14
N TRP A 175 12.56 -10.61 0.29
CA TRP A 175 11.88 -9.32 0.15
C TRP A 175 10.49 -9.42 -0.45
N HIS A 176 10.26 -10.36 -1.38
CA HIS A 176 8.93 -10.65 -1.90
C HIS A 176 7.97 -11.03 -0.77
N SER A 177 8.38 -12.03 0.03
CA SER A 177 7.61 -12.49 1.19
C SER A 177 7.41 -11.35 2.20
N ILE A 178 8.44 -10.55 2.51
CA ILE A 178 8.30 -9.42 3.44
C ILE A 178 7.24 -8.41 2.96
N ILE A 179 7.30 -8.01 1.69
CA ILE A 179 6.35 -7.04 1.11
C ILE A 179 4.93 -7.61 1.13
N GLU A 180 4.73 -8.85 0.70
CA GLU A 180 3.41 -9.50 0.72
C GLU A 180 2.84 -9.61 2.13
N GLN A 181 3.66 -10.04 3.11
CA GLN A 181 3.18 -10.20 4.49
C GLN A 181 2.80 -8.86 5.11
N PHE A 182 3.50 -7.76 4.82
CA PHE A 182 3.07 -6.44 5.27
C PHE A 182 1.79 -5.96 4.59
N CYS A 183 1.60 -6.22 3.29
CA CYS A 183 0.35 -5.90 2.60
C CYS A 183 -0.84 -6.67 3.21
N LEU A 184 -0.65 -7.95 3.54
CA LEU A 184 -1.64 -8.76 4.26
C LEU A 184 -1.94 -8.17 5.65
N ILE A 185 -0.92 -7.82 6.43
CA ILE A 185 -1.10 -7.23 7.76
C ILE A 185 -1.92 -5.94 7.68
N GLU A 186 -1.60 -5.05 6.74
CA GLU A 186 -2.35 -3.81 6.54
C GLU A 186 -3.82 -4.10 6.18
N ARG A 187 -4.06 -5.02 5.24
CA ARG A 187 -5.40 -5.44 4.81
C ARG A 187 -6.24 -5.98 5.97
N TYR A 188 -5.69 -6.89 6.75
CA TYR A 188 -6.41 -7.47 7.89
C TYR A 188 -6.60 -6.46 9.02
N ALA A 189 -5.66 -5.53 9.23
CA ALA A 189 -5.79 -4.46 10.21
C ALA A 189 -6.92 -3.47 9.83
N GLU A 190 -7.02 -3.09 8.55
CA GLU A 190 -8.14 -2.32 8.01
C GLU A 190 -9.47 -3.04 8.23
N GLY A 191 -9.55 -4.33 7.88
CA GLY A 191 -10.76 -5.14 8.08
C GLY A 191 -11.18 -5.26 9.55
N LEU A 192 -10.22 -5.34 10.48
CA LEU A 192 -10.49 -5.30 11.92
C LEU A 192 -11.01 -3.94 12.39
N MET A 193 -10.48 -2.84 11.83
CA MET A 193 -10.91 -1.48 12.18
C MET A 193 -12.34 -1.22 11.69
N ASP A 194 -12.65 -1.60 10.45
CA ASP A 194 -14.00 -1.47 9.88
C ASP A 194 -15.02 -2.29 10.68
N TYR A 195 -14.67 -3.52 11.06
CA TYR A 195 -15.51 -4.36 11.90
C TYR A 195 -15.81 -3.72 13.27
N ARG A 196 -14.77 -3.18 13.94
CA ARG A 196 -14.92 -2.51 15.25
C ARG A 196 -15.78 -1.25 15.13
N LEU A 197 -15.65 -0.49 14.05
CA LEU A 197 -16.46 0.69 13.79
C LEU A 197 -17.94 0.31 13.57
N GLY A 198 -18.20 -0.72 12.76
CA GLY A 198 -19.55 -1.25 12.52
C GLY A 198 -20.25 -1.70 13.81
N GLN A 199 -19.53 -2.39 14.69
CA GLN A 199 -20.00 -2.75 16.03
C GLN A 199 -20.39 -1.52 16.87
N ALA A 200 -19.56 -0.47 16.87
CA ALA A 200 -19.80 0.73 17.67
C ALA A 200 -21.03 1.53 17.21
N ILE A 201 -21.39 1.47 15.93
CA ILE A 201 -22.58 2.13 15.36
C ILE A 201 -23.83 1.23 15.35
N GLY A 202 -23.75 0.03 15.93
CA GLY A 202 -24.87 -0.89 16.07
C GLY A 202 -25.25 -1.63 14.78
N GLU A 203 -24.38 -1.63 13.76
CA GLU A 203 -24.55 -2.48 12.59
C GLU A 203 -24.32 -3.94 12.99
N LYS A 204 -25.32 -4.79 12.75
CA LYS A 204 -25.16 -6.24 12.87
C LYS A 204 -24.30 -6.72 11.71
N SER A 205 -22.99 -6.74 11.93
CA SER A 205 -22.06 -7.41 11.03
C SER A 205 -22.29 -8.92 11.12
N GLU A 206 -22.83 -9.52 10.05
CA GLU A 206 -22.86 -10.99 9.86
C GLU A 206 -21.46 -11.62 9.72
N ASN A 207 -20.38 -10.81 9.73
CA ASN A 207 -19.03 -11.32 9.58
C ASN A 207 -18.47 -11.95 10.87
N ASP A 208 -18.52 -13.28 10.93
CA ASP A 208 -17.74 -14.16 11.84
C ASP A 208 -16.20 -14.07 11.67
N PHE A 209 -15.69 -13.03 10.99
CA PHE A 209 -14.30 -12.94 10.52
C PHE A 209 -13.33 -12.34 11.53
N TYR A 210 -13.82 -11.81 12.65
CA TYR A 210 -12.95 -11.14 13.64
C TYR A 210 -11.81 -12.04 14.17
N PRO A 211 -12.07 -13.31 14.59
CA PRO A 211 -10.99 -14.20 15.01
C PRO A 211 -10.06 -14.61 13.86
N LEU A 212 -10.58 -14.66 12.63
CA LEU A 212 -9.78 -15.02 11.46
C LEU A 212 -8.76 -13.93 11.12
N PHE A 213 -9.15 -12.65 11.11
CA PHE A 213 -8.22 -11.55 10.79
C PHE A 213 -7.08 -11.44 11.80
N GLN A 214 -7.36 -11.58 13.10
CA GLN A 214 -6.31 -11.56 14.12
C GLN A 214 -5.35 -12.75 13.94
N SER A 215 -5.88 -13.95 13.74
CA SER A 215 -5.05 -15.14 13.49
C SER A 215 -4.19 -15.01 12.23
N ARG A 216 -4.72 -14.39 11.16
CA ARG A 216 -3.96 -14.14 9.93
C ARG A 216 -2.85 -13.11 10.12
N ILE A 217 -3.10 -12.02 10.85
CA ILE A 217 -2.06 -11.05 11.21
C ILE A 217 -0.94 -11.74 12.00
N GLU A 218 -1.30 -12.56 13.00
CA GLU A 218 -0.33 -13.32 13.79
C GLU A 218 0.48 -14.29 12.91
N GLN A 219 -0.16 -14.99 11.98
CA GLN A 219 0.51 -15.86 11.01
C GLN A 219 1.51 -15.08 10.15
N SER A 220 1.09 -13.94 9.58
CA SER A 220 1.97 -13.08 8.77
C SER A 220 3.16 -12.56 9.55
N ILE A 221 2.96 -12.20 10.83
CA ILE A 221 4.05 -11.77 11.72
C ILE A 221 5.03 -12.91 12.00
N GLN A 222 4.55 -14.13 12.23
CA GLN A 222 5.45 -15.28 12.43
C GLN A 222 6.27 -15.55 11.17
N GLU A 223 5.65 -15.45 9.99
CA GLU A 223 6.37 -15.60 8.73
C GLU A 223 7.44 -14.51 8.56
N LEU A 224 7.10 -13.24 8.80
CA LEU A 224 8.06 -12.13 8.78
C LEU A 224 9.25 -12.38 9.70
N LYS A 225 9.00 -12.78 10.96
CA LYS A 225 10.07 -13.08 11.95
C LYS A 225 10.99 -14.20 11.44
N GLY A 226 10.44 -15.22 10.78
CA GLY A 226 11.22 -16.28 10.16
C GLY A 226 12.13 -15.82 9.00
N LYS A 227 11.76 -14.75 8.31
CA LYS A 227 12.55 -14.20 7.18
C LYS A 227 13.63 -13.20 7.61
N LEU A 228 13.46 -12.53 8.75
CA LEU A 228 14.39 -11.48 9.22
C LEU A 228 15.84 -11.96 9.37
N GLY A 229 16.06 -13.23 9.70
CA GLY A 229 17.40 -13.80 9.81
C GLY A 229 18.20 -13.80 8.49
N GLY A 230 17.52 -13.69 7.34
CA GLY A 230 18.15 -13.65 6.03
C GLY A 230 18.57 -12.26 5.55
N LEU A 231 18.12 -11.19 6.21
CA LEU A 231 18.50 -9.82 5.86
C LEU A 231 19.91 -9.50 6.36
N ARG A 232 20.68 -8.78 5.53
CA ARG A 232 22.08 -8.44 5.83
C ARG A 232 22.24 -7.08 6.48
N ASN A 233 21.40 -6.11 6.12
CA ASN A 233 21.44 -4.78 6.72
C ASN A 233 20.76 -4.80 8.11
N GLU A 234 21.56 -4.68 9.17
CA GLU A 234 21.07 -4.71 10.54
C GLU A 234 20.18 -3.51 10.89
N GLU A 235 20.41 -2.32 10.30
CA GLU A 235 19.53 -1.17 10.52
C GLU A 235 18.14 -1.43 9.91
N VAL A 236 18.09 -1.93 8.68
CA VAL A 236 16.83 -2.30 8.01
C VAL A 236 16.10 -3.40 8.78
N LYS A 237 16.82 -4.42 9.23
CA LYS A 237 16.26 -5.52 10.03
C LYS A 237 15.67 -5.03 11.35
N GLN A 238 16.35 -4.11 12.05
CA GLN A 238 15.82 -3.49 13.26
C GLN A 238 14.54 -2.68 12.97
N GLU A 239 14.51 -1.92 11.88
CA GLU A 239 13.31 -1.18 11.49
C GLU A 239 12.12 -2.08 11.16
N ILE A 240 12.35 -3.19 10.46
CA ILE A 240 11.28 -4.17 10.22
C ILE A 240 10.81 -4.79 11.54
N HIS A 241 11.72 -5.06 12.48
CA HIS A 241 11.33 -5.54 13.81
C HIS A 241 10.43 -4.53 14.53
N HIS A 242 10.77 -3.23 14.50
CA HIS A 242 9.93 -2.18 15.08
C HIS A 242 8.58 -2.03 14.37
N LEU A 243 8.52 -2.18 13.04
CA LEU A 243 7.26 -2.25 12.29
C LEU A 243 6.39 -3.41 12.79
N ILE A 244 6.96 -4.61 12.90
CA ILE A 244 6.27 -5.79 13.42
C ILE A 244 5.74 -5.54 14.83
N GLU A 245 6.56 -5.01 15.74
CA GLU A 245 6.14 -4.71 17.10
C GLU A 245 5.00 -3.69 17.17
N ALA A 246 5.03 -2.66 16.31
CA ALA A 246 3.98 -1.65 16.26
C ALA A 246 2.63 -2.28 15.87
N TYR A 247 2.61 -3.14 14.84
CA TYR A 247 1.39 -3.85 14.42
C TYR A 247 0.96 -4.94 15.41
N GLN A 248 1.91 -5.58 16.11
CA GLN A 248 1.58 -6.45 17.24
C GLN A 248 0.88 -5.69 18.37
N LYS A 249 1.36 -4.50 18.73
CA LYS A 249 0.73 -3.68 19.78
C LYS A 249 -0.66 -3.18 19.35
N GLN A 250 -0.83 -2.78 18.09
CA GLN A 250 -2.10 -2.32 17.55
C GLN A 250 -3.13 -3.44 17.34
N GLY A 251 -2.67 -4.65 16.97
CA GLY A 251 -3.54 -5.80 16.67
C GLY A 251 -3.83 -6.72 17.86
N VAL A 252 -2.93 -6.84 18.84
CA VAL A 252 -2.98 -7.91 19.87
C VAL A 252 -3.41 -7.41 21.25
N PHE A 253 -3.36 -6.10 21.57
CA PHE A 253 -3.58 -5.64 22.95
C PHE A 253 -4.42 -4.37 23.14
N SER A 254 -5.50 -4.20 22.36
CA SER A 254 -6.64 -3.37 22.81
C SER A 254 -7.74 -4.24 23.44
N HIS A 255 -7.34 -5.17 24.30
CA HIS A 255 -8.17 -5.74 25.36
C HIS A 255 -7.47 -5.43 26.68
N SER A 256 -7.61 -4.19 27.12
CA SER A 256 -7.42 -3.80 28.50
C SER A 256 -8.52 -2.80 28.82
N ILE A 257 -9.66 -3.37 29.18
CA ILE A 257 -10.61 -2.92 30.20
C ILE A 257 -10.26 -1.53 30.78
N THR A 258 -11.07 -0.54 30.46
CA THR A 258 -11.91 0.15 31.46
C THR A 258 -13.12 0.78 30.77
#